data_AF-A0A9X0I1X6-F1
#
_entry.id   AF-A0A9X0I1X6-F1
#
_cell.length_a   1.000
_cell.length_b   1.000
_cell.length_c   1.000
_cell.angle_alpha   90.00
_cell.angle_beta   90.00
_cell.angle_gamma   90.00
#
_symmetry.space_group_name_H-M   'P 1'
#
loop_
_entity.id
_entity.type
_entity.pdbx_description
1 polymer ?
#
loop_
_entity_poly.entity_id
_entity_poly.type
_entity_poly.pdbx_seq_one_letter_code
_entity_poly.pdbx_strand_id
1 'polypeptide(L)'
;MSPSLLIWLVGGVLLLAAGIVTTLLPRLRTRTRTTRVAWSRARAAIDSATVSRDAAAVPLPEADRLLARAELLAAERGGTAAAQAATEHARQADRLWRSQS
;
A
#
# COMPACT_ATOMS: atom_id res chain seq x y z
N MET A 1 -35.79 35.20 16.16
CA MET A 1 -35.93 33.93 15.43
C MET A 1 -36.16 32.83 16.46
N SER A 2 -37.20 32.01 16.29
CA SER A 2 -37.70 31.14 17.35
C SER A 2 -36.69 30.04 17.72
N PRO A 3 -36.28 29.89 18.99
CA PRO A 3 -35.23 28.94 19.40
C PRO A 3 -35.56 27.48 19.08
N SER A 4 -36.84 27.14 18.96
CA SER A 4 -37.33 25.81 18.57
C SER A 4 -36.88 25.40 17.14
N LEU A 5 -36.86 26.36 16.20
CA LEU A 5 -36.41 26.11 14.81
C LEU A 5 -34.91 25.83 14.74
N LEU A 6 -34.12 26.54 15.55
CA LEU A 6 -32.68 26.32 15.66
C LEU A 6 -32.38 24.93 16.21
N ILE A 7 -33.10 24.49 17.25
CA ILE A 7 -32.91 23.16 17.85
C ILE A 7 -33.21 22.05 16.82
N TRP A 8 -34.29 22.18 16.06
CA TRP A 8 -34.65 21.22 15.02
C TRP A 8 -33.63 21.18 13.87
N LEU A 9 -33.12 22.33 13.45
CA LEU A 9 -32.06 22.39 12.43
C LEU A 9 -30.76 21.76 12.93
N VAL A 10 -30.35 22.09 14.16
CA VAL A 10 -29.14 21.51 14.76
C VAL A 10 -29.28 19.99 14.89
N GLY A 11 -30.43 19.51 15.37
CA GLY A 11 -30.72 18.07 15.44
C GLY A 11 -30.67 17.38 14.08
N GLY A 12 -31.29 17.99 13.06
CA GLY A 12 -31.27 17.46 11.68
C GLY A 12 -29.87 17.40 11.08
N VAL A 13 -29.08 18.47 11.25
CA VAL A 13 -27.68 18.52 10.79
C VAL A 13 -26.83 17.48 11.52
N LEU A 14 -27.02 17.31 12.83
CA LEU A 14 -26.27 16.32 13.60
C LEU A 14 -26.60 14.89 13.15
N LEU A 15 -27.86 14.61 12.83
CA LEU A 15 -28.29 13.31 12.31
C LEU A 15 -27.71 13.04 10.91
N LEU A 16 -27.71 14.05 10.03
CA LEU A 16 -27.09 13.96 8.71
C LEU A 16 -25.58 13.75 8.83
N ALA A 17 -24.90 14.52 9.68
CA ALA A 17 -23.47 14.39 9.92
C ALA A 17 -23.13 12.99 10.44
N ALA A 18 -23.91 12.45 11.39
CA ALA A 18 -23.74 11.10 11.89
C ALA A 18 -23.90 10.05 10.77
N GLY A 19 -24.92 10.18 9.91
CA GLY A 19 -25.12 9.28 8.77
C GLY A 19 -23.97 9.34 7.75
N ILE A 20 -23.50 10.56 7.45
CA ILE A 20 -22.37 10.79 6.53
C ILE A 20 -21.08 10.20 7.12
N VAL A 21 -20.80 10.44 8.39
CA VAL A 21 -19.62 9.87 9.07
C VAL A 21 -19.68 8.35 9.06
N THR A 22 -20.82 7.75 9.38
CA THR A 22 -20.98 6.29 9.44
C THR A 22 -20.76 5.61 8.08
N THR A 23 -21.05 6.30 6.98
CA THR A 23 -20.90 5.76 5.61
C THR A 23 -19.55 6.07 4.96
N LEU A 24 -18.97 7.26 5.19
CA LEU A 24 -17.67 7.65 4.60
C LEU A 24 -16.47 7.08 5.35
N LEU A 25 -16.53 7.02 6.68
CA LEU A 25 -15.41 6.57 7.51
C LEU A 25 -14.94 5.14 7.18
N PRO A 26 -15.81 4.13 6.94
CA PRO A 26 -15.36 2.79 6.57
C PRO A 26 -14.69 2.75 5.20
N ARG A 27 -15.11 3.58 4.23
CA ARG A 27 -14.49 3.66 2.89
C ARG A 27 -13.10 4.30 2.93
N LEU A 28 -12.87 5.25 3.84
CA LEU A 28 -11.55 5.85 4.05
C LEU A 28 -10.61 4.90 4.82
N ARG A 29 -11.16 4.14 5.79
CA ARG A 29 -10.41 3.09 6.50
C ARG A 29 -9.99 1.95 5.58
N THR A 30 -10.84 1.51 4.65
CA THR A 30 -10.43 0.46 3.71
C THR A 30 -9.29 0.92 2.81
N ARG A 31 -9.32 2.14 2.27
CA ARG A 31 -8.23 2.68 1.44
C ARG A 31 -6.89 2.80 2.17
N THR A 32 -6.91 3.25 3.42
CA THR A 32 -5.67 3.36 4.22
C THR A 32 -5.15 1.99 4.65
N ARG A 33 -6.04 1.05 4.98
CA ARG A 33 -5.68 -0.32 5.34
C ARG A 33 -5.17 -1.12 4.14
N THR A 34 -5.76 -0.97 2.95
CA THR A 34 -5.27 -1.61 1.71
C THR A 34 -3.89 -1.10 1.33
N THR A 35 -3.62 0.20 1.52
CA THR A 35 -2.28 0.76 1.28
C THR A 35 -1.23 0.15 2.21
N ARG A 36 -1.55 0.02 3.51
CA ARG A 36 -0.63 -0.61 4.47
C ARG A 36 -0.39 -2.08 4.17
N VAL A 37 -1.44 -2.83 3.79
CA VAL A 37 -1.34 -4.25 3.41
C VAL A 37 -0.57 -4.43 2.10
N ALA A 38 -0.77 -3.55 1.12
CA ALA A 38 0.02 -3.55 -0.11
C ALA A 38 1.50 -3.29 0.19
N TRP A 39 1.79 -2.32 1.06
CA TRP A 39 3.16 -2.02 1.48
C TRP A 39 3.82 -3.11 2.32
N SER A 40 3.07 -3.81 3.18
CA SER A 40 3.62 -4.97 3.91
C SER A 40 3.95 -6.11 2.96
N ARG A 41 3.11 -6.35 1.94
CA ARG A 41 3.38 -7.35 0.90
C ARG A 41 4.59 -6.98 0.06
N ALA A 42 4.74 -5.71 -0.31
CA ALA A 42 5.89 -5.21 -1.05
C ALA A 42 7.19 -5.43 -0.26
N ARG A 43 7.21 -5.09 1.04
CA ARG A 43 8.38 -5.32 1.91
C ARG A 43 8.74 -6.79 2.02
N ALA A 44 7.75 -7.65 2.27
CA ALA A 44 8.00 -9.10 2.31
C ALA A 44 8.56 -9.65 0.98
N ALA A 45 8.11 -9.11 -0.16
CA ALA A 45 8.64 -9.50 -1.47
C ALA A 45 10.08 -9.01 -1.68
N ILE A 46 10.41 -7.78 -1.27
CA ILE A 46 11.77 -7.24 -1.31
C ILE A 46 12.69 -8.09 -0.43
N ASP A 47 12.30 -8.36 0.82
CA ASP A 47 13.10 -9.17 1.75
C ASP A 47 13.34 -10.59 1.19
N SER A 48 12.31 -11.23 0.63
CA SER A 48 12.45 -12.53 -0.04
C SER A 48 13.40 -12.46 -1.24
N ALA A 49 13.35 -11.39 -2.01
CA ALA A 49 14.22 -11.19 -3.17
C ALA A 49 15.68 -10.98 -2.72
N THR A 50 15.91 -10.22 -1.64
CA THR A 50 17.24 -10.06 -1.03
C THR A 50 17.82 -11.39 -0.56
N VAL A 51 17.02 -12.25 0.09
CA VAL A 51 17.46 -13.60 0.47
C VAL A 51 17.85 -14.44 -0.75
N SER A 52 17.07 -14.35 -1.83
CA SER A 52 17.34 -15.05 -3.09
C SER A 52 18.63 -14.57 -3.76
N ARG A 53 18.90 -13.26 -3.73
CA ARG A 53 20.17 -12.66 -4.15
C ARG A 53 21.34 -13.18 -3.33
N ASP A 54 21.20 -13.21 -2.01
CA ASP A 54 22.25 -13.65 -1.10
C ASP A 54 22.49 -15.18 -1.19
N ALA A 55 21.50 -15.94 -1.64
CA ALA A 55 21.60 -17.36 -1.94
C ALA A 55 22.14 -17.66 -3.36
N ALA A 56 22.10 -16.69 -4.28
CA ALA A 56 22.57 -16.87 -5.64
C ALA A 56 24.10 -16.87 -5.69
N ALA A 57 24.68 -17.93 -6.26
CA ALA A 57 26.14 -18.06 -6.41
C ALA A 57 26.72 -17.11 -7.47
N VAL A 58 25.90 -16.63 -8.41
CA VAL A 58 26.31 -15.77 -9.52
C VAL A 58 25.51 -14.46 -9.49
N PRO A 59 26.17 -13.29 -9.45
CA PRO A 59 25.48 -12.00 -9.48
C PRO A 59 24.82 -11.77 -10.85
N LEU A 60 23.53 -11.42 -10.83
CA LEU A 60 22.73 -11.13 -12.02
C LEU A 60 22.37 -9.63 -12.05
N PRO A 61 23.10 -8.81 -12.81
CA PRO A 61 22.94 -7.35 -12.79
C PRO A 61 21.56 -6.87 -13.25
N GLU A 62 20.82 -7.68 -14.03
CA GLU A 62 19.43 -7.38 -14.40
C GLU A 62 18.46 -7.55 -13.23
N ALA A 63 18.63 -8.62 -12.44
CA ALA A 63 17.84 -8.86 -11.24
C ALA A 63 18.15 -7.82 -10.14
N ASP A 64 19.43 -7.44 -9.99
CA ASP A 64 19.85 -6.38 -9.05
C ASP A 64 19.22 -5.02 -9.42
N ARG A 65 19.16 -4.68 -10.71
CA ARG A 65 18.50 -3.44 -11.17
C ARG A 65 16.99 -3.43 -10.87
N LEU A 66 16.34 -4.59 -11.00
CA LEU A 66 14.92 -4.72 -10.67
C LEU A 66 14.68 -4.58 -9.16
N LEU A 67 15.55 -5.17 -8.33
CA LEU A 67 15.49 -5.01 -6.87
C LEU A 67 15.72 -3.54 -6.46
N ALA A 68 16.73 -2.88 -7.02
CA ALA A 68 17.01 -1.47 -6.75
C ALA A 68 15.83 -0.55 -7.12
N ARG A 69 15.11 -0.85 -8.21
CA ARG A 69 13.87 -0.12 -8.55
C ARG A 69 12.74 -0.38 -7.54
N ALA A 70 12.57 -1.60 -7.07
CA ALA A 70 11.59 -1.92 -6.05
C ALA A 70 11.89 -1.18 -4.73
N GLU A 71 13.16 -1.09 -4.35
CA GLU A 71 13.64 -0.34 -3.18
C GLU A 71 13.43 1.17 -3.32
N LEU A 72 13.70 1.75 -4.49
CA LEU A 72 13.42 3.17 -4.75
C LEU A 72 11.93 3.48 -4.62
N LEU A 73 11.06 2.66 -5.23
CA LEU A 73 9.61 2.81 -5.08
C LEU A 73 9.19 2.70 -3.61
N ALA A 74 9.85 1.82 -2.83
CA ALA A 74 9.63 1.69 -1.40
C ALA A 74 10.07 2.91 -0.59
N ALA A 75 11.17 3.55 -0.98
CA ALA A 75 11.68 4.77 -0.37
C ALA A 75 10.73 5.96 -0.62
N GLU A 76 10.13 6.04 -1.80
CA GLU A 76 9.17 7.10 -2.17
C GLU A 76 7.83 7.00 -1.41
N ARG A 77 7.53 5.86 -0.77
CA ARG A 77 6.30 5.61 0.02
C ARG A 77 5.01 6.04 -0.69
N GLY A 78 4.92 5.77 -1.99
CA GLY A 78 3.75 6.07 -2.81
C GLY A 78 2.46 5.32 -2.40
N GLY A 79 1.39 5.52 -3.17
CA GLY A 79 0.11 4.86 -2.94
C GLY A 79 0.10 3.35 -3.23
N THR A 80 -1.08 2.73 -3.20
CA THR A 80 -1.26 1.28 -3.48
C THR A 80 -0.64 0.82 -4.79
N ALA A 81 -0.71 1.64 -5.84
CA ALA A 81 -0.15 1.32 -7.15
C ALA A 81 1.40 1.22 -7.10
N ALA A 82 2.06 2.11 -6.36
CA ALA A 82 3.51 2.08 -6.18
C ALA A 82 3.94 0.83 -5.41
N ALA A 83 3.18 0.45 -4.37
CA ALA A 83 3.42 -0.78 -3.61
C ALA A 83 3.24 -2.04 -4.48
N GLN A 84 2.26 -2.05 -5.38
CA GLN A 84 2.05 -3.15 -6.34
C GLN A 84 3.20 -3.24 -7.33
N ALA A 85 3.61 -2.13 -7.94
CA ALA A 85 4.76 -2.08 -8.84
C ALA A 85 6.05 -2.57 -8.16
N ALA A 86 6.32 -2.13 -6.93
CA ALA A 86 7.46 -2.62 -6.15
C ALA A 86 7.41 -4.13 -5.90
N THR A 87 6.22 -4.67 -5.59
CA THR A 87 6.01 -6.12 -5.41
C THR A 87 6.28 -6.90 -6.68
N GLU A 88 5.82 -6.40 -7.83
CA GLU A 88 6.02 -7.04 -9.13
C GLU A 88 7.49 -7.07 -9.54
N HIS A 89 8.20 -5.95 -9.37
CA HIS A 89 9.64 -5.87 -9.61
C HIS A 89 10.43 -6.84 -8.72
N ALA A 90 10.13 -6.90 -7.42
CA ALA A 90 10.79 -7.82 -6.49
C ALA A 90 10.54 -9.29 -6.87
N ARG A 91 9.30 -9.65 -7.25
CA ARG A 91 8.97 -11.01 -7.71
C ARG A 91 9.64 -11.38 -9.01
N GLN A 92 9.83 -10.42 -9.92
CA GLN A 92 10.52 -10.66 -11.18
C GLN A 92 12.01 -10.92 -10.95
N ALA A 93 12.65 -10.14 -10.07
CA ALA A 93 14.03 -10.37 -9.65
C ALA A 93 14.19 -11.76 -9.00
N ASP A 94 13.29 -12.12 -8.08
CA ASP A 94 13.30 -13.43 -7.43
C ASP A 94 13.11 -14.60 -8.42
N ARG A 95 12.28 -14.43 -9.45
CA ARG A 95 12.15 -15.45 -10.50
C ARG A 95 13.44 -15.62 -11.29
N LEU A 96 14.15 -14.53 -11.60
CA LEU A 96 15.41 -14.58 -12.35
C LEU A 96 16.51 -15.27 -11.53
N TRP A 97 16.61 -15.01 -10.23
CA TRP A 97 17.56 -15.71 -9.37
C TRP A 97 17.22 -17.19 -9.25
N ARG A 98 15.94 -17.54 -9.05
CA ARG A 98 15.51 -18.95 -8.99
C ARG A 98 15.63 -19.73 -10.28
N SER A 99 15.61 -19.07 -11.45
CA SER A 99 15.87 -19.75 -12.73
C SER A 99 17.35 -20.00 -12.98
N GLN A 100 18.23 -19.34 -12.23
CA GLN A 100 19.68 -19.39 -12.38
C GLN A 100 20.39 -20.16 -11.25
N SER A 101 19.67 -20.46 -10.15
CA SER A 101 20.07 -21.38 -9.07
C SER A 101 19.80 -22.83 -9.46
#